data_AF-M2T6M3-F1
#
_entry.id   AF-M2T6M3-F1
#
_cell.length_a   1.000
_cell.length_b   1.000
_cell.length_c   1.000
_cell.angle_alpha   90.00
_cell.angle_beta   90.00
_cell.angle_gamma   90.00
#
_symmetry.space_group_name_H-M   'P 1'
#
loop_
_entity.id
_entity.type
_entity.pdbx_description
1 polymer ?
#
loop_
_entity_poly.entity_id
_entity_poly.type
_entity_poly.pdbx_seq_one_letter_code
_entity_poly.pdbx_strand_id
1 'polypeptide(L)'
;MALYPEYYTQHKVHGRKHTDHCINQIRQLIMCHGDITPIPTKYYAGYGGNYINSDQVHVCRDFESLLRWTTSRHNGREAVDPRYRNGTAKVLDFDEP
;
A
#
# COMPACT_ATOMS: atom_id res chain seq x y z
N MET A 1 -2.44 20.26 14.79
CA MET A 1 -3.59 19.41 14.45
C MET A 1 -3.65 18.29 15.47
N ALA A 2 -4.70 18.19 16.29
CA ALA A 2 -4.84 17.10 17.25
C ALA A 2 -5.93 16.15 16.76
N LEU A 3 -5.59 14.88 16.53
CA LEU A 3 -6.58 13.84 16.22
C LEU A 3 -7.32 13.35 17.48
N TYR A 4 -6.74 13.61 18.65
CA TYR A 4 -7.24 13.23 19.97
C TYR A 4 -7.42 14.50 20.82
N PRO A 5 -8.52 15.27 20.64
CA PRO A 5 -8.77 16.53 21.34
C PRO A 5 -8.87 16.38 22.86
N GLU A 6 -9.18 15.19 23.35
CA GLU A 6 -9.18 14.81 24.77
C GLU A 6 -7.77 14.74 25.39
N TYR A 7 -6.74 14.53 24.59
CA TYR A 7 -5.34 14.41 25.04
C TYR A 7 -4.46 15.58 24.58
N TYR A 8 -4.72 16.15 23.41
CA TYR A 8 -3.98 17.27 22.84
C TYR A 8 -4.89 18.49 22.64
N THR A 9 -4.53 19.63 23.24
CA THR A 9 -5.30 20.87 23.14
C THR A 9 -5.44 21.33 21.68
N GLN A 10 -6.70 21.46 21.24
CA GLN A 10 -7.01 22.00 19.92
C GLN A 10 -6.62 23.48 19.87
N HIS A 11 -5.71 23.85 18.98
CA HIS A 11 -5.44 25.26 18.69
C HIS A 11 -6.67 25.89 18.03
N LYS A 12 -7.17 27.01 18.58
CA LYS A 12 -8.38 27.72 18.12
C LYS A 12 -8.39 28.08 16.62
N VAL A 13 -7.22 28.21 16.00
CA VAL A 13 -7.04 28.59 14.59
C VAL A 13 -7.16 27.39 13.64
N HIS A 14 -6.96 26.17 14.13
CA HIS A 14 -6.82 24.95 13.33
C HIS A 14 -7.70 23.81 13.89
N GLY A 15 -9.02 23.99 13.78
CA GLY A 15 -10.02 22.97 14.17
C GLY A 15 -10.25 21.88 13.12
N ARG A 16 -11.31 21.07 13.30
CA ARG A 16 -11.66 19.91 12.44
C ARG A 16 -11.55 20.16 10.93
N LYS A 17 -12.02 21.30 10.44
CA LYS A 17 -11.94 21.64 9.00
C LYS A 17 -10.52 21.60 8.45
N HIS A 18 -9.54 22.07 9.24
CA HIS A 18 -8.13 22.01 8.83
C HIS A 18 -7.65 20.56 8.77
N THR A 19 -8.02 19.73 9.77
CA THR A 19 -7.72 18.30 9.83
C THR A 19 -8.25 17.56 8.62
N ASP A 20 -9.54 17.73 8.33
CA ASP A 20 -10.23 17.03 7.25
C ASP A 20 -9.61 17.37 5.88
N HIS A 21 -9.26 18.64 5.67
CA HIS A 21 -8.55 19.09 4.48
C HIS A 21 -7.18 18.41 4.31
N CYS A 22 -6.36 18.33 5.36
CA CYS A 22 -5.05 17.68 5.30
C CYS A 22 -5.16 16.17 5.04
N ILE A 23 -6.08 15.48 5.72
CA ILE A 23 -6.33 14.05 5.48
C ILE A 23 -6.78 13.84 4.03
N ASN A 24 -7.66 14.71 3.51
CA ASN A 24 -8.11 14.63 2.14
C ASN A 24 -6.98 14.88 1.12
N GLN A 25 -6.01 15.75 1.43
CA GLN A 25 -4.82 15.93 0.60
C GLN A 25 -3.94 14.67 0.58
N ILE A 26 -3.68 14.05 1.74
CA ILE A 26 -2.90 12.81 1.82
C ILE A 26 -3.60 11.69 1.04
N ARG A 27 -4.91 11.54 1.22
CA ARG A 27 -5.73 10.58 0.48
C ARG A 27 -5.59 10.77 -1.03
N GLN A 28 -5.76 12.01 -1.51
CA GLN A 28 -5.62 12.33 -2.94
C GLN A 28 -4.20 12.05 -3.45
N LEU A 29 -3.17 12.37 -2.66
CA LEU A 29 -1.78 12.10 -3.02
C LEU A 29 -1.54 10.60 -3.22
N ILE A 30 -1.98 9.78 -2.27
CA ILE A 30 -1.85 8.31 -2.34
C ILE A 30 -2.62 7.76 -3.54
N MET A 31 -3.83 8.27 -3.80
CA MET A 31 -4.62 7.82 -4.95
C MET A 31 -3.98 8.16 -6.28
N CYS A 32 -3.44 9.37 -6.44
CA CYS A 32 -2.79 9.80 -7.67
C CYS A 32 -1.47 9.08 -7.93
N HIS A 33 -0.72 8.75 -6.87
CA HIS A 33 0.56 8.04 -6.94
C HIS A 33 0.41 6.54 -6.67
N GLY A 34 -0.81 6.01 -6.74
CA GLY A 34 -1.06 4.58 -6.60
C GLY A 34 -0.40 3.84 -7.76
N ASP A 35 0.79 3.31 -7.51
CA ASP A 35 1.59 2.63 -8.50
C ASP A 35 1.79 1.14 -8.13
N ILE A 36 1.59 0.28 -9.12
CA ILE A 36 1.76 -1.17 -9.02
C ILE A 36 2.83 -1.68 -9.99
N THR A 37 3.66 -0.78 -10.53
CA THR A 37 4.77 -1.12 -11.42
C THR A 37 5.66 -2.15 -10.73
N PRO A 38 5.80 -3.37 -11.30
CA PRO A 38 6.66 -4.38 -10.71
C PRO A 38 8.10 -3.87 -10.62
N ILE A 39 8.71 -3.94 -9.45
CA ILE A 39 10.11 -3.58 -9.24
C ILE A 39 10.94 -4.88 -9.16
N PRO A 40 11.60 -5.30 -10.26
CA PRO A 40 12.33 -6.55 -10.26
C PRO A 40 13.69 -6.39 -9.59
N THR A 41 14.34 -7.53 -9.33
CA THR A 41 15.78 -7.57 -9.06
C THR A 41 16.56 -7.78 -10.36
N LYS A 42 17.74 -7.18 -10.46
CA LYS A 42 18.68 -7.34 -11.58
C LYS A 42 20.08 -7.60 -11.02
N TYR A 43 20.88 -8.42 -11.70
CA TYR A 43 22.28 -8.61 -11.36
C TYR A 43 23.11 -7.39 -11.78
N TYR A 44 23.86 -6.80 -10.84
CA TYR A 44 24.77 -5.69 -11.08
C TYR A 44 26.20 -6.15 -10.88
N ALA A 45 26.98 -6.21 -11.97
CA ALA A 45 28.37 -6.69 -11.94
C ALA A 45 29.25 -5.87 -10.98
N GLY A 46 29.07 -4.54 -10.94
CA GLY A 46 29.81 -3.66 -10.01
C GLY A 46 29.45 -3.87 -8.53
N TYR A 47 28.30 -4.48 -8.24
CA TYR A 47 27.88 -4.86 -6.89
C TYR A 47 28.20 -6.33 -6.56
N GLY A 48 28.48 -7.17 -7.58
CA GLY A 48 28.71 -8.60 -7.42
C GLY A 48 27.46 -9.42 -7.08
N GLY A 49 26.25 -8.86 -7.24
CA GLY A 49 25.01 -9.49 -6.78
C GLY A 49 23.75 -8.93 -7.42
N ASN A 50 22.60 -9.52 -7.06
CA ASN A 50 21.29 -8.98 -7.41
C ASN A 50 20.95 -7.78 -6.54
N TYR A 51 20.43 -6.72 -7.15
CA TYR A 51 19.89 -5.55 -6.45
C TYR A 51 18.58 -5.08 -7.07
N ILE A 52 17.84 -4.23 -6.37
CA ILE A 52 16.54 -3.69 -6.79
C ILE A 52 16.76 -2.81 -8.02
N ASN A 53 16.05 -3.10 -9.12
CA ASN A 53 16.04 -2.24 -10.30
C ASN A 53 14.85 -1.29 -10.24
N SER A 54 14.96 -0.21 -9.47
CA SER A 54 13.87 0.76 -9.30
C SER A 54 13.68 1.70 -10.50
N ASP A 55 14.58 1.66 -11.48
CA ASP A 55 14.48 2.45 -12.72
C ASP A 55 13.48 1.79 -13.68
N GLN A 56 12.21 1.78 -13.27
CA GLN A 56 11.08 1.27 -14.03
C GLN A 56 10.23 2.43 -14.52
N VAL A 57 9.53 2.22 -15.65
CA VAL A 57 8.55 3.18 -16.13
C VAL A 57 7.31 3.09 -15.25
N HIS A 58 7.18 4.06 -14.34
CA HIS A 58 6.02 4.24 -13.49
C HIS A 58 4.84 4.81 -14.31
N VAL A 59 3.63 4.28 -14.11
CA VAL A 59 2.44 4.69 -14.87
C VAL A 59 1.30 5.00 -13.92
N CYS A 60 0.71 6.18 -14.05
CA CYS A 60 -0.51 6.53 -13.32
C CYS A 60 -1.66 5.60 -13.74
N ARG A 61 -2.37 5.03 -12.77
CA ARG A 61 -3.49 4.09 -13.01
C ARG A 61 -4.79 4.61 -12.42
N ASP A 62 -5.90 4.10 -12.93
CA ASP A 62 -7.21 4.30 -12.34
C ASP A 62 -7.24 3.69 -10.92
N PHE A 63 -7.35 4.55 -9.91
CA PHE A 63 -7.31 4.13 -8.51
C PHE A 63 -8.42 3.15 -8.15
N GLU A 64 -9.62 3.31 -8.70
CA GLU A 64 -10.72 2.39 -8.40
C GLU A 64 -10.44 0.98 -8.92
N SER A 65 -9.86 0.86 -10.11
CA SER A 65 -9.43 -0.42 -10.66
C SER A 65 -8.36 -1.08 -9.79
N LEU A 66 -7.39 -0.30 -9.28
CA LEU A 66 -6.39 -0.79 -8.34
C LEU A 66 -7.02 -1.31 -7.05
N LEU A 67 -7.96 -0.54 -6.49
CA LEU A 67 -8.66 -0.92 -5.26
C LEU A 67 -9.47 -2.21 -5.47
N ARG A 68 -10.27 -2.28 -6.54
CA ARG A 68 -11.05 -3.50 -6.88
C ARG A 68 -10.17 -4.72 -7.00
N TRP A 69 -9.05 -4.60 -7.71
CA TRP A 69 -8.10 -5.70 -7.88
C TRP A 69 -7.46 -6.12 -6.54
N THR A 70 -7.01 -5.16 -5.73
CA THR A 70 -6.37 -5.42 -4.43
C THR A 70 -7.33 -6.11 -3.47
N THR A 71 -8.58 -5.64 -3.38
CA THR A 71 -9.62 -6.27 -2.57
C THR A 71 -9.93 -7.68 -3.08
N SER A 72 -10.07 -7.87 -4.40
CA SER A 72 -10.34 -9.20 -4.96
C SER A 72 -9.23 -10.21 -4.66
N ARG A 73 -7.96 -9.76 -4.67
CA ARG A 73 -6.78 -10.57 -4.30
C ARG A 73 -6.71 -10.91 -2.81
N HIS A 74 -7.29 -10.07 -1.94
CA HIS A 74 -7.25 -10.28 -0.51
C HIS A 74 -8.30 -11.29 -0.04
N ASN A 75 -9.55 -11.15 -0.50
CA ASN A 75 -10.66 -11.98 -0.05
C ASN A 75 -11.77 -12.19 -1.10
N GLY A 76 -11.48 -11.93 -2.38
CA GLY A 76 -12.42 -12.09 -3.48
C GLY A 76 -12.09 -13.29 -4.37
N ARG A 77 -12.57 -13.22 -5.62
CA ARG A 77 -12.43 -14.33 -6.60
C ARG A 77 -11.00 -14.53 -7.08
N GLU A 78 -10.16 -13.51 -6.97
CA GLU A 78 -8.74 -13.54 -7.34
C GLU A 78 -7.83 -13.87 -6.15
N ALA A 79 -8.41 -14.26 -5.01
CA ALA A 79 -7.64 -14.66 -3.85
C ALA A 79 -6.79 -15.89 -4.17
N VAL A 80 -5.51 -15.84 -3.76
CA VAL A 80 -4.57 -16.95 -3.93
C VAL A 80 -4.25 -17.51 -2.55
N ASP A 81 -4.48 -18.81 -2.39
CA ASP A 81 -4.06 -19.49 -1.16
C ASP A 81 -2.53 -19.41 -1.05
N PRO A 82 -2.01 -19.03 0.12
CA PRO A 82 -0.57 -19.04 0.33
C PRO A 82 -0.05 -20.45 0.12
N ARG A 83 1.13 -20.55 -0.47
CA ARG A 83 1.73 -21.84 -0.84
C ARG A 83 3.15 -21.93 -0.30
N TYR A 84 3.54 -23.15 0.05
CA TYR A 84 4.93 -23.46 0.34
C TYR A 84 5.78 -23.40 -0.94
N ARG A 85 7.10 -23.35 -0.80
CA ARG A 85 8.04 -23.32 -1.94
C ARG A 85 7.91 -24.55 -2.85
N ASN A 86 7.42 -25.67 -2.33
CA ASN A 86 7.12 -26.89 -3.08
C ASN A 86 5.73 -26.89 -3.77
N GLY A 87 4.97 -25.79 -3.66
CA GLY A 87 3.67 -25.60 -4.30
C GLY A 87 2.46 -26.17 -3.56
N THR A 88 2.64 -26.79 -2.38
CA THR A 88 1.51 -27.25 -1.55
C THR A 88 0.81 -26.06 -0.89
N ALA A 89 -0.50 -26.15 -0.69
CA ALA A 89 -1.26 -25.10 0.00
C ALA A 89 -0.78 -24.99 1.46
N LYS A 90 -0.59 -23.75 1.92
CA LYS A 90 -0.35 -23.42 3.31
C LYS A 90 -1.69 -23.05 3.92
N VAL A 91 -2.19 -23.90 4.82
CA VAL A 91 -3.36 -23.54 5.63
C VAL A 91 -2.91 -22.42 6.56
N LEU A 92 -3.55 -21.25 6.44
CA LEU A 92 -3.37 -20.18 7.41
C LEU A 92 -4.48 -20.31 8.44
N ASP A 93 -4.14 -20.86 9.60
CA ASP A 93 -5.00 -20.78 10.77
C ASP A 93 -4.89 -19.36 11.34
N PHE A 94 -5.77 -18.47 10.87
CA PHE A 94 -5.86 -17.08 11.34
C PHE A 94 -6.44 -16.96 12.76
N ASP A 95 -6.75 -18.09 13.41
CA ASP A 95 -7.27 -18.21 14.78
C ASP A 95 -6.17 -18.58 15.81
N GLU A 96 -4.90 -18.65 15.41
CA GLU A 96 -3.78 -18.78 16.36
C GLU A 96 -3.45 -17.39 16.95
N PRO A 97 -3.36 -17.24 18.29
CA PRO A 97 -3.24 -15.93 18.96
C PRO A 97 -2.00 -15.12 18.60
#